data_AF-A0A5D6YCY5-F1
#
_entry.id   AF-A0A5D6YCY5-F1
#
_cell.length_a   1.000
_cell.length_b   1.000
_cell.length_c   1.000
_cell.angle_alpha   90.00
_cell.angle_beta   90.00
_cell.angle_gamma   90.00
#
_symmetry.space_group_name_H-M   'P 1'
#
loop_
_entity.id
_entity.type
_entity.pdbx_description
1 polymer ?
#
loop_
_entity_poly.entity_id
_entity_poly.type
_entity_poly.pdbx_seq_one_letter_code
_entity_poly.pdbx_strand_id
1 'polypeptide(L)'
;MARTAGHEVLFASPHHSDLQPIELVWEIVKGEVSRQYTTDTTIADVKHRLGQAFDRLSDGEVARWRAVSARPTPFSSNLPSTSASQTHFTATQRTANRPEVRSATNTRKHT
;
A
#
# COMPACT_ATOMS: atom_id res chain seq x y z
N MET A 1 1.38 -13.86 20.02
CA MET A 1 1.41 -13.40 18.60
C MET A 1 0.00 -13.43 18.05
N ALA A 2 -0.39 -12.48 17.19
CA ALA A 2 -1.77 -12.27 16.74
C ALA A 2 -2.48 -13.55 16.24
N ARG A 3 -1.78 -14.38 15.44
CA ARG A 3 -2.30 -15.66 14.94
C ARG A 3 -2.59 -16.68 16.04
N THR A 4 -1.77 -16.74 17.09
CA THR A 4 -1.99 -17.63 18.25
C THR A 4 -3.26 -17.24 19.02
N ALA A 5 -3.67 -15.98 18.95
CA ALA A 5 -4.92 -15.48 19.53
C ALA A 5 -6.12 -15.56 18.56
N GLY A 6 -5.96 -16.17 17.37
CA GLY A 6 -7.03 -16.30 16.38
C GLY A 6 -7.28 -15.06 15.54
N HIS A 7 -6.39 -14.07 15.56
CA HIS A 7 -6.53 -12.86 14.75
C HIS A 7 -5.81 -12.99 13.40
N GLU A 8 -6.49 -12.55 12.34
CA GLU A 8 -5.89 -12.33 11.02
C GLU A 8 -5.09 -11.03 11.02
N VAL A 9 -3.91 -11.06 10.38
CA VAL A 9 -3.07 -9.87 10.19
C VAL A 9 -3.26 -9.40 8.76
N LEU A 10 -3.90 -8.24 8.61
CA LEU A 10 -4.14 -7.62 7.31
C LEU A 10 -2.93 -6.77 6.89
N PHE A 11 -2.72 -6.68 5.57
CA PHE A 11 -1.69 -5.80 5.00
C PHE A 11 -2.13 -4.34 5.10
N ALA A 12 -1.33 -3.51 5.77
CA ALA A 12 -1.46 -2.06 5.74
C ALA A 12 -0.45 -1.50 4.72
N SER A 13 -0.96 -0.78 3.72
CA SER A 13 -0.10 -0.22 2.68
C SER A 13 0.87 0.82 3.27
N PRO A 14 2.18 0.73 2.99
CA PRO A 14 3.15 1.73 3.44
C PRO A 14 2.78 3.13 2.93
N HIS A 15 3.01 4.16 3.75
CA HIS A 15 2.75 5.57 3.44
C HIS A 15 1.29 5.97 3.19
N HIS A 16 0.35 5.05 3.39
CA HIS A 16 -1.10 5.30 3.27
C HIS A 16 -1.79 5.17 4.63
N SER A 17 -1.35 5.97 5.60
CA SER A 17 -1.98 6.01 6.92
C SER A 17 -3.43 6.48 6.84
N ASP A 18 -3.77 7.30 5.85
CA ASP A 18 -5.13 7.74 5.56
C ASP A 18 -6.11 6.56 5.38
N LEU A 19 -5.64 5.39 4.93
CA LEU A 19 -6.46 4.19 4.78
C LEU A 19 -6.65 3.41 6.09
N GLN A 20 -5.95 3.77 7.16
CA GLN A 20 -6.07 3.11 8.45
C GLN A 20 -7.27 3.71 9.21
N PRO A 21 -8.29 2.92 9.55
CA PRO A 21 -9.51 3.44 10.19
C PRO A 21 -9.27 4.20 11.50
N ILE A 22 -8.16 3.90 12.19
CA ILE A 22 -7.78 4.57 13.43
C ILE A 22 -7.46 6.05 13.22
N GLU A 23 -6.96 6.45 12.04
CA GLU A 23 -6.58 7.84 11.79
C GLU A 23 -7.81 8.77 11.80
N LEU A 24 -8.96 8.37 11.23
CA LEU A 24 -10.16 9.22 11.31
C LEU A 24 -10.67 9.33 12.74
N VAL A 25 -10.75 8.19 13.45
CA VAL A 25 -11.18 8.20 14.85
C VAL A 25 -10.27 9.14 15.65
N TRP A 26 -8.96 9.11 15.38
CA TRP A 26 -8.00 9.99 16.00
C TRP A 26 -8.20 11.46 15.64
N GLU A 27 -8.40 11.79 14.37
CA GLU A 27 -8.65 13.17 13.94
C GLU A 27 -9.91 13.77 14.59
N ILE A 28 -10.99 12.99 14.72
CA ILE A 28 -12.22 13.44 15.41
C ILE A 28 -11.96 13.69 16.89
N VAL A 29 -11.42 12.68 17.59
CA VAL A 29 -11.20 12.70 19.04
C VAL A 29 -10.21 13.79 19.42
N LYS A 30 -9.09 13.90 18.71
CA LYS A 30 -8.08 14.94 18.93
C LYS A 30 -8.65 16.32 18.68
N GLY A 31 -9.46 16.50 17.63
CA GLY A 31 -10.12 17.77 17.36
C GLY A 31 -11.00 18.21 18.52
N GLU A 32 -11.78 17.29 19.11
CA GLU A 32 -12.64 17.58 20.25
C GLU A 32 -11.87 17.95 21.52
N VAL A 33 -10.83 17.17 21.84
CA VAL A 33 -10.00 17.45 23.03
C VAL A 33 -9.22 18.76 22.85
N SER A 34 -8.70 19.02 21.65
CA SER A 34 -7.88 20.21 21.38
C SER A 34 -8.66 21.51 21.46
N ARG A 35 -9.96 21.52 21.12
CA ARG A 35 -10.82 22.72 21.23
C ARG A 35 -11.03 23.18 22.67
N GLN A 36 -10.86 22.28 23.64
CA GLN A 36 -11.04 22.56 25.06
C GLN A 36 -9.73 22.96 25.76
N TYR A 37 -8.63 23.07 25.00
CA TYR A 37 -7.31 23.36 25.55
C TYR A 37 -7.24 24.77 26.16
N THR A 38 -6.69 24.83 27.37
CA THR A 38 -6.34 26.07 28.10
C THR A 38 -4.93 25.92 28.67
N THR A 39 -4.30 27.03 29.07
CA THR A 39 -2.94 27.02 29.65
C THR A 39 -2.82 26.18 30.93
N ASP A 40 -3.91 26.01 31.67
CA ASP A 40 -3.96 25.24 32.92
C ASP A 40 -4.36 23.77 32.71
N THR A 41 -4.51 23.33 31.46
CA THR A 41 -4.94 21.96 31.15
C THR A 41 -3.88 20.95 31.62
N THR A 42 -4.30 20.01 32.46
CA THR A 42 -3.44 18.93 32.98
C THR A 42 -3.57 17.65 32.15
N ILE A 43 -2.63 16.71 32.33
CA ILE A 43 -2.74 15.36 31.72
C ILE A 43 -4.01 14.63 32.21
N ALA A 44 -4.44 14.86 33.45
CA ALA A 44 -5.66 14.26 33.98
C ALA A 44 -6.90 14.78 33.23
N ASP A 45 -6.95 16.08 32.93
CA ASP A 45 -8.01 16.68 32.13
C ASP A 45 -8.02 16.12 30.71
N VAL A 46 -6.84 15.98 30.09
CA VAL A 46 -6.72 15.36 28.76
C VAL A 46 -7.25 13.93 28.77
N LYS A 47 -6.90 13.12 29.77
CA LYS A 47 -7.40 11.74 29.90
C LYS A 47 -8.92 11.71 30.06
N HIS A 48 -9.47 12.59 30.89
CA HIS A 48 -10.91 12.69 31.09
C HIS A 48 -11.64 13.07 29.80
N ARG A 49 -11.16 14.10 29.10
CA ARG A 49 -11.74 14.59 27.83
C ARG A 49 -11.62 13.57 26.72
N LEU A 50 -10.54 12.79 26.66
CA LEU A 50 -10.42 11.68 25.72
C LEU A 50 -11.54 10.66 25.93
N GLY A 51 -11.80 10.26 27.18
CA GLY A 51 -12.92 9.37 27.51
C GLY A 51 -14.26 9.92 27.02
N GLN A 52 -14.56 11.19 27.34
CA GLN A 52 -15.79 11.84 26.90
C GLN A 52 -15.89 11.97 25.37
N ALA A 53 -14.78 12.21 24.68
CA ALA A 53 -14.75 12.28 23.22
C ALA A 53 -15.04 10.91 22.59
N PHE A 54 -14.51 9.83 23.17
CA PHE A 54 -14.83 8.47 22.74
C PHE A 54 -16.30 8.11 22.99
N ASP A 55 -16.87 8.51 24.15
CA ASP A 55 -18.29 8.27 24.46
C ASP A 55 -19.25 9.00 23.52
N ARG A 56 -18.79 10.10 22.89
CA ARG A 56 -19.56 10.91 21.93
C ARG A 56 -19.43 10.44 20.48
N LEU A 57 -18.48 9.55 20.17
CA LEU A 57 -18.33 9.02 18.82
C LEU A 57 -19.58 8.24 18.44
N SER A 58 -20.21 8.63 17.33
CA SER A 58 -21.39 7.94 16.84
C SER A 58 -21.02 6.66 16.08
N ASP A 59 -21.91 5.68 16.12
CA ASP A 59 -21.79 4.47 15.29
C ASP A 59 -21.71 4.79 13.80
N GLY A 60 -22.32 5.90 13.36
CA GLY A 60 -22.28 6.36 11.97
C GLY A 60 -20.89 6.82 11.53
N GLU A 61 -20.17 7.54 12.39
CA GLU A 61 -18.79 8.00 12.11
C GLU A 61 -17.83 6.81 12.00
N VAL A 62 -18.02 5.79 12.83
CA VAL A 62 -17.22 4.55 12.79
C VAL A 62 -17.63 3.66 11.60
N ALA A 63 -18.92 3.54 11.31
CA ALA A 63 -19.45 2.71 10.23
C ALA A 63 -19.04 3.21 8.84
N ARG A 64 -18.96 4.53 8.64
CA ARG A 64 -18.46 5.15 7.40
C ARG A 64 -17.10 4.57 7.00
N TRP A 65 -16.21 4.31 7.95
CA TRP A 65 -14.90 3.74 7.68
C TRP A 65 -14.91 2.26 7.38
N ARG A 66 -15.74 1.48 8.08
CA ARG A 66 -15.91 0.05 7.76
C ARG A 66 -16.25 -0.15 6.28
N ALA A 67 -17.08 0.74 5.73
CA ALA A 67 -17.45 0.71 4.32
C ALA A 67 -16.30 1.08 3.35
N VAL A 68 -15.40 2.00 3.73
CA VAL A 68 -14.25 2.42 2.91
C VAL A 68 -13.16 1.37 2.93
N SER A 69 -12.85 0.80 4.11
CA SER A 69 -11.78 -0.20 4.27
C SER A 69 -12.16 -1.59 3.75
N ALA A 70 -13.46 -1.89 3.62
CA ALA A 70 -13.95 -3.18 3.09
C ALA A 70 -13.97 -3.25 1.55
N ARG A 71 -13.57 -2.19 0.82
CA ARG A 71 -13.46 -2.29 -0.64
C ARG A 71 -12.33 -3.26 -0.99
N PRO A 72 -12.61 -4.35 -1.73
CA PRO A 72 -11.55 -5.22 -2.22
C PRO A 72 -10.63 -4.39 -3.11
N THR A 73 -9.35 -4.33 -2.76
CA THR A 73 -8.35 -3.74 -3.63
C THR A 73 -8.22 -4.65 -4.87
N PRO A 74 -8.19 -4.10 -6.09
CA PRO A 74 -8.20 -4.88 -7.33
C PRO A 74 -6.93 -5.71 -7.57
N PHE A 75 -6.00 -5.79 -6.61
CA PHE A 75 -4.70 -6.43 -6.77
C PHE A 75 -4.63 -7.87 -6.22
N SER A 76 -5.72 -8.41 -5.66
CA SER A 76 -5.74 -9.75 -5.04
C SER A 76 -6.39 -10.85 -5.90
N SER A 77 -6.44 -10.69 -7.22
CA SER A 77 -6.76 -11.78 -8.13
C SER A 77 -5.75 -11.76 -9.27
N ASN A 78 -4.86 -12.76 -9.30
CA ASN A 78 -3.87 -13.11 -10.34
C ASN A 78 -2.42 -13.15 -9.84
N LEU A 79 -2.14 -14.03 -8.88
CA LEU A 79 -0.82 -14.67 -8.79
C LEU A 79 -0.97 -16.09 -9.35
N PRO A 80 -0.38 -16.42 -10.51
CA PRO A 80 -0.38 -17.80 -10.98
C PRO A 80 0.44 -18.66 -10.00
N SER A 81 -0.15 -19.77 -9.56
CA SER A 81 0.56 -20.81 -8.82
C SER A 81 1.53 -21.50 -9.78
N THR A 82 2.78 -21.04 -9.83
CA THR A 82 3.83 -21.72 -10.60
C THR A 82 4.27 -22.97 -9.83
N SER A 83 3.60 -24.09 -10.09
CA SER A 83 4.13 -25.42 -9.77
C SER A 83 5.30 -25.69 -10.72
N ALA A 84 6.53 -25.54 -10.23
CA ALA A 84 7.73 -25.83 -10.99
C ALA A 84 7.90 -27.35 -11.16
N SER A 85 7.36 -27.91 -12.24
CA SER A 85 7.75 -29.23 -12.74
C SER A 85 8.93 -29.09 -13.70
N GLN A 86 10.09 -29.49 -13.21
CA GLN A 86 11.36 -29.59 -13.91
C GLN A 86 11.22 -30.54 -15.11
N THR A 87 11.42 -30.05 -16.34
CA THR A 87 11.60 -30.91 -17.52
C THR A 87 12.80 -30.40 -18.32
N HIS A 88 13.77 -31.28 -18.50
CA HIS A 88 15.02 -31.08 -19.23
C HIS A 88 14.76 -30.65 -20.68
N PHE A 89 15.51 -29.65 -21.18
CA PHE A 89 15.65 -29.42 -22.61
C PHE A 89 17.13 -29.28 -22.97
N THR A 90 17.63 -30.27 -23.71
CA THR A 90 19.00 -30.34 -24.24
C THR A 90 19.20 -29.32 -25.36
N ALA A 91 20.19 -28.43 -25.20
CA ALA A 91 20.59 -27.49 -26.23
C ALA A 91 21.50 -28.17 -27.28
N THR A 92 20.97 -28.41 -28.48
CA THR A 92 21.77 -28.75 -29.65
C THR A 92 22.29 -27.45 -30.26
N GLN A 93 23.60 -27.19 -30.14
CA GLN A 93 24.27 -26.12 -30.85
C GLN A 93 24.37 -26.42 -32.35
N ARG A 94 24.03 -25.45 -33.20
CA ARG A 94 24.53 -25.41 -34.58
C ARG A 94 24.86 -24.00 -35.01
N THR A 95 26.16 -23.79 -35.18
CA THR A 95 26.86 -22.69 -35.84
C THR A 95 26.42 -22.51 -37.29
N ALA A 96 26.40 -21.26 -37.79
CA ALA A 96 27.26 -20.80 -38.90
C ALA A 96 26.65 -19.65 -39.73
N ASN A 97 27.54 -18.71 -40.08
CA ASN A 97 27.60 -17.92 -41.32
C ASN A 97 26.88 -16.56 -41.43
N ARG A 98 27.65 -15.55 -40.98
CA ARG A 98 27.90 -14.25 -41.66
C ARG A 98 28.51 -14.47 -43.06
N PRO A 99 28.15 -13.68 -44.09
CA PRO A 99 29.06 -12.67 -44.69
C PRO A 99 28.26 -11.43 -45.19
N GLU A 100 28.78 -10.29 -45.66
CA GLU A 100 30.09 -9.69 -45.85
C GLU A 100 29.86 -8.18 -46.03
N VAL A 101 30.87 -7.36 -45.71
CA VAL A 101 30.95 -5.93 -46.00
C VAL A 101 31.63 -5.75 -47.36
N ARG A 102 31.12 -4.89 -48.25
CA ARG A 102 31.87 -4.38 -49.40
C ARG A 102 31.69 -2.88 -49.57
N SER A 103 32.83 -2.19 -49.53
CA SER A 103 33.05 -0.77 -49.76
C SER A 103 33.04 -0.43 -51.25
N ALA A 104 32.58 0.77 -51.62
CA ALA A 104 33.05 1.48 -52.81
C ALA A 104 32.90 3.00 -52.65
N THR A 105 34.03 3.69 -52.82
CA THR A 105 34.29 5.13 -52.78
C THR A 105 33.85 5.80 -54.09
N ASN A 106 33.26 7.02 -54.07
CA ASN A 106 33.78 8.14 -54.88
C ASN A 106 33.18 9.53 -54.56
N THR A 107 33.99 10.51 -54.94
CA THR A 107 34.09 11.93 -54.59
C THR A 107 33.40 12.84 -55.62
N ARG A 108 33.13 14.09 -55.20
CA ARG A 108 33.15 15.38 -55.96
C ARG A 108 31.90 15.90 -56.71
N LYS A 109 31.39 17.02 -56.15
CA LYS A 109 31.33 18.41 -56.67
C LYS A 109 30.31 18.88 -57.74
N HIS A 110 29.90 20.14 -57.50
CA HIS A 110 29.35 21.20 -58.37
C HIS A 110 27.88 21.01 -58.79
N THR A 111 26.99 22.00 -58.70
CA THR A 111 27.14 23.46 -58.80
C THR A 111 26.08 24.16 -57.94
#